data_AF-A0A355WEZ3-F1
#
_entry.id   AF-A0A355WEZ3-F1
#
_cell.length_a   1.000
_cell.length_b   1.000
_cell.length_c   1.000
_cell.angle_alpha   90.00
_cell.angle_beta   90.00
_cell.angle_gamma   90.00
#
_symmetry.space_group_name_H-M   'P 1'
#
loop_
_entity.id
_entity.type
_entity.pdbx_description
1 polymer ?
#
loop_
_entity_poly.entity_id
_entity_poly.type
_entity_poly.pdbx_seq_one_letter_code
_entity_poly.pdbx_strand_id
1 'polypeptide(L)'
;MFSKQKIRQKLAGSAHSQFAVIIAVSAAAVLLIASTTMEKKINIDDSGNIREIATYESDVKGCLSSLGININGKDKVTPELTAPIKDGMTVKIKRAVPVLVSVDGRSLVIETAEDSVKDMFSTENIMLDEKDKVTPEISEPIKAGMKIKVVRVKEKIETNTETLAYKTVQKVDNSMEKGQTKVIQDGTDGEKEIQTKVVYEDGKEVSRAVISETVKKSPTDKIVSVGTLPWITVSRG
;
A
#
# COMPACT_ATOMS: atom_id res chain seq x y z
N MET A 1 -84.33 42.22 -49.40
CA MET A 1 -84.00 42.28 -50.85
C MET A 1 -82.56 42.79 -50.95
N PHE A 2 -81.64 41.99 -51.50
CA PHE A 2 -80.25 42.30 -51.92
C PHE A 2 -79.24 42.76 -50.83
N SER A 3 -77.97 42.33 -50.76
CA SER A 3 -77.13 41.53 -51.66
C SER A 3 -75.95 40.96 -50.86
N LYS A 4 -75.69 39.66 -50.99
CA LYS A 4 -74.39 39.06 -50.67
C LYS A 4 -73.41 39.53 -51.74
N GLN A 5 -72.29 40.18 -51.41
CA GLN A 5 -71.09 40.12 -52.25
C GLN A 5 -69.80 40.52 -51.52
N LYS A 6 -68.89 39.54 -51.47
CA LYS A 6 -67.42 39.66 -51.55
C LYS A 6 -66.66 40.13 -50.30
N ILE A 7 -66.51 39.16 -49.40
CA ILE A 7 -65.21 38.83 -48.80
C ILE A 7 -64.17 38.67 -49.91
N ARG A 8 -63.18 39.56 -50.01
CA ARG A 8 -61.79 39.31 -50.46
C ARG A 8 -61.01 40.63 -50.62
N GLN A 9 -59.73 40.56 -50.26
CA GLN A 9 -58.64 41.53 -50.44
C GLN A 9 -58.49 42.63 -49.37
N LYS A 10 -57.47 42.48 -48.52
CA LYS A 10 -56.12 43.06 -48.77
C LYS A 10 -55.13 42.56 -47.71
N LEU A 11 -54.65 41.32 -47.85
CA LEU A 11 -53.24 41.02 -47.53
C LEU A 11 -52.47 41.23 -48.84
N ALA A 12 -52.24 42.49 -49.17
CA ALA A 12 -51.27 42.87 -50.19
C ALA A 12 -50.18 43.67 -49.47
N GLY A 13 -49.49 43.00 -48.54
CA GLY A 13 -48.17 43.46 -48.14
C GLY A 13 -47.29 43.42 -49.38
N SER A 14 -46.56 44.51 -49.64
CA SER A 14 -45.62 44.61 -50.77
C SER A 14 -44.78 43.33 -50.85
N ALA A 15 -44.43 42.86 -52.04
CA ALA A 15 -43.71 41.59 -52.22
C ALA A 15 -42.52 41.44 -51.24
N HIS A 16 -41.85 42.56 -50.91
CA HIS A 16 -40.81 42.68 -49.88
C HIS A 16 -41.23 42.20 -48.47
N SER A 17 -42.46 42.48 -48.01
CA SER A 17 -42.99 42.02 -46.71
C SER A 17 -43.28 40.52 -46.69
N GLN A 18 -43.76 39.94 -47.78
CA GLN A 18 -44.01 38.50 -47.87
C GLN A 18 -42.68 37.72 -47.97
N PHE A 19 -41.70 38.24 -48.74
CA PHE A 19 -40.35 37.66 -48.79
C PHE A 19 -39.61 37.76 -47.45
N ALA A 20 -39.76 38.88 -46.72
CA ALA A 20 -39.17 39.03 -45.38
C ALA A 20 -39.72 38.02 -44.36
N VAL A 21 -41.02 37.73 -44.39
CA VAL A 21 -41.64 36.73 -43.52
C VAL A 21 -41.19 35.31 -43.89
N ILE A 22 -41.07 34.99 -45.18
CA ILE A 22 -40.58 33.66 -45.62
C ILE A 22 -39.12 33.45 -45.25
N ILE A 23 -38.26 34.48 -45.38
CA ILE A 23 -36.85 34.42 -44.96
C ILE A 23 -36.74 34.28 -43.43
N ALA A 24 -37.59 34.97 -42.66
CA ALA A 24 -37.60 34.83 -41.21
C ALA A 24 -38.06 33.43 -40.75
N VAL A 25 -39.08 32.86 -41.39
CA VAL A 25 -39.57 31.51 -41.08
C VAL A 25 -38.58 30.44 -41.53
N SER A 26 -37.92 30.59 -42.68
CA SER A 26 -36.90 29.66 -43.13
C SER A 26 -35.63 29.76 -42.28
N ALA A 27 -35.21 30.96 -41.88
CA ALA A 27 -34.11 31.15 -40.94
C ALA A 27 -34.42 30.52 -39.57
N ALA A 28 -35.65 30.68 -39.06
CA ALA A 28 -36.08 30.03 -37.83
C ALA A 28 -36.12 28.50 -37.95
N ALA A 29 -36.57 27.96 -39.08
CA ALA A 29 -36.55 26.53 -39.35
C ALA A 29 -35.12 25.98 -39.48
N VAL A 30 -34.21 26.72 -40.14
CA VAL A 30 -32.79 26.35 -40.24
C VAL A 30 -32.10 26.45 -38.88
N LEU A 31 -32.44 27.43 -38.03
CA LEU A 31 -31.94 27.51 -36.65
C LEU A 31 -32.45 26.33 -35.79
N LEU A 32 -33.72 25.95 -35.94
CA LEU A 32 -34.29 24.77 -35.29
C LEU A 32 -33.60 23.48 -35.77
N ILE A 33 -33.42 23.30 -37.07
CA ILE A 33 -32.73 22.13 -37.64
C ILE A 33 -31.25 22.12 -37.22
N ALA A 34 -30.57 23.28 -37.20
CA ALA A 34 -29.18 23.40 -36.75
C ALA A 34 -29.01 23.11 -35.25
N SER A 35 -30.01 23.45 -34.43
CA SER A 35 -30.02 23.08 -33.01
C SER A 35 -30.13 21.57 -32.80
N THR A 36 -30.80 20.85 -33.72
CA THR A 36 -30.89 19.37 -33.68
C THR A 36 -29.64 18.66 -34.21
N THR A 37 -28.71 19.33 -34.90
CA THR A 37 -27.49 18.70 -35.47
C THR A 37 -26.22 18.87 -34.62
N MET A 38 -26.30 19.52 -33.45
CA MET A 38 -25.17 19.67 -32.51
C MET A 38 -25.23 18.77 -31.28
N GLU A 39 -26.26 17.92 -31.19
CA GLU A 39 -26.41 16.96 -30.10
C GLU A 39 -25.36 15.85 -30.22
N LYS A 40 -24.66 15.55 -29.13
CA LYS A 40 -23.67 14.47 -29.05
C LYS A 40 -24.20 13.39 -28.12
N LYS A 41 -24.16 12.14 -28.55
CA LYS A 41 -24.51 10.98 -27.74
C LYS A 41 -23.25 10.41 -27.11
N ILE A 42 -23.27 10.24 -25.80
CA ILE A 42 -22.16 9.67 -25.05
C ILE A 42 -22.64 8.62 -24.07
N ASN A 43 -21.73 7.72 -23.71
CA ASN A 43 -21.95 6.75 -22.65
C ASN A 43 -21.26 7.25 -21.38
N ILE A 44 -22.00 7.35 -20.29
CA ILE A 44 -21.46 7.62 -18.96
C ILE A 44 -21.51 6.33 -18.16
N ASP A 45 -20.35 5.85 -17.76
CA ASP A 45 -20.15 4.69 -16.91
C ASP A 45 -19.80 5.18 -15.49
N ASP A 46 -20.81 5.21 -14.60
CA ASP A 46 -20.59 5.54 -13.18
C ASP A 46 -20.46 4.27 -12.35
N SER A 47 -19.21 3.85 -12.11
CA SER A 47 -18.87 2.64 -11.36
C SER A 47 -19.59 1.37 -11.85
N GLY A 48 -19.70 1.20 -13.17
CA GLY A 48 -20.36 0.07 -13.84
C GLY A 48 -21.80 0.37 -14.27
N ASN A 49 -22.39 1.49 -13.85
CA ASN A 49 -23.72 1.89 -14.27
C ASN A 49 -23.64 2.72 -15.56
N ILE A 50 -23.81 2.06 -16.70
CA ILE A 50 -23.73 2.69 -18.01
C ILE A 50 -25.07 3.33 -18.38
N ARG A 51 -25.03 4.59 -18.80
CA ARG A 51 -26.19 5.34 -19.32
C ARG A 51 -25.78 6.06 -20.60
N GLU A 52 -26.62 5.93 -21.62
CA GLU A 52 -26.49 6.76 -22.82
C GLU A 52 -27.18 8.11 -22.54
N ILE A 53 -26.43 9.19 -22.76
CA ILE A 53 -26.89 10.55 -22.57
C ILE A 53 -26.63 11.33 -23.84
N ALA A 54 -27.60 12.17 -24.21
CA ALA A 54 -27.41 13.17 -25.22
C ALA A 54 -27.11 14.52 -24.58
N THR A 55 -26.05 15.19 -25.04
CA THR A 55 -25.54 16.43 -24.44
C THR A 55 -25.11 17.43 -25.50
N TYR A 56 -25.27 18.71 -25.19
CA TYR A 56 -24.78 19.84 -25.99
C TYR A 56 -23.51 20.46 -25.41
N GLU A 57 -23.02 19.90 -24.29
CA GLU A 57 -21.86 20.43 -23.59
C GLU A 57 -20.56 20.25 -24.40
N SER A 58 -19.65 21.19 -24.20
CA SER A 58 -18.34 21.17 -24.87
C SER A 58 -17.35 20.24 -24.19
N ASP A 59 -17.45 20.07 -22.88
CA ASP A 59 -16.48 19.33 -22.06
C ASP A 59 -17.13 18.37 -21.04
N VAL A 60 -16.33 17.40 -20.57
CA VAL A 60 -16.79 16.37 -19.64
C VAL A 60 -17.34 16.99 -18.35
N LYS A 61 -16.69 18.02 -17.81
CA LYS A 61 -17.11 18.70 -16.57
C LYS A 61 -18.52 19.28 -16.67
N GLY A 62 -18.80 20.01 -17.74
CA GLY A 62 -20.10 20.62 -18.03
C GLY A 62 -21.17 19.55 -18.17
N CYS A 63 -20.88 18.47 -18.90
CA CYS A 63 -21.81 17.36 -19.05
C CYS A 63 -22.12 16.63 -17.74
N LEU A 64 -21.13 16.38 -16.89
CA LEU A 64 -21.38 15.74 -15.60
C LEU A 64 -22.19 16.66 -14.68
N SER A 65 -21.88 17.96 -14.69
CA SER A 65 -22.57 18.96 -13.87
C SER A 65 -24.02 19.16 -14.30
N SER A 66 -24.31 19.19 -15.62
CA SER A 66 -25.68 19.36 -16.15
C SER A 66 -26.59 18.18 -15.82
N LEU A 67 -26.01 16.99 -15.63
CA LEU A 67 -26.69 15.79 -15.17
C LEU A 67 -26.84 15.71 -13.63
N GLY A 68 -26.33 16.70 -12.90
CA GLY A 68 -26.31 16.69 -11.43
C GLY A 68 -25.34 15.68 -10.83
N ILE A 69 -24.36 15.20 -11.60
CA ILE A 69 -23.34 14.26 -11.15
C ILE A 69 -22.21 15.06 -10.50
N ASN A 70 -22.18 15.09 -9.17
CA ASN A 70 -21.09 15.69 -8.42
C ASN A 70 -19.90 14.73 -8.33
N ILE A 71 -18.70 15.23 -8.65
CA ILE A 71 -17.44 14.47 -8.60
C ILE A 71 -16.69 14.88 -7.33
N ASN A 72 -16.36 13.90 -6.49
CA ASN A 72 -15.57 14.14 -5.29
C ASN A 72 -14.09 14.35 -5.66
N GLY A 73 -13.33 15.05 -4.82
CA GLY A 73 -11.92 15.33 -5.10
C GLY A 73 -11.02 14.09 -5.24
N LYS A 74 -11.47 12.93 -4.77
CA LYS A 74 -10.77 11.65 -4.88
C LYS A 74 -11.32 10.71 -5.94
N ASP A 75 -12.41 11.09 -6.61
CA ASP A 75 -12.93 10.34 -7.74
C ASP A 75 -12.00 10.52 -8.96
N LYS A 76 -11.90 9.50 -9.81
CA LYS A 76 -11.18 9.58 -11.08
C LYS A 76 -12.16 9.57 -12.24
N VAL A 77 -11.99 10.50 -13.17
CA VAL A 77 -12.79 10.59 -14.40
C VAL A 77 -11.87 10.43 -15.60
N THR A 78 -12.24 9.52 -16.48
CA THR A 78 -11.51 9.22 -17.71
C THR A 78 -12.48 9.27 -18.90
N PRO A 79 -12.26 10.12 -19.90
CA PRO A 79 -11.22 11.16 -20.01
C PRO A 79 -11.35 12.29 -18.98
N GLU A 80 -10.32 13.12 -18.85
CA GLU A 80 -10.25 14.22 -17.88
C GLU A 80 -11.47 15.16 -17.96
N LEU A 81 -11.77 15.85 -16.85
CA LEU A 81 -12.90 16.77 -16.75
C LEU A 81 -12.89 17.90 -17.80
N THR A 82 -11.71 18.32 -18.27
CA THR A 82 -11.55 19.36 -19.30
C THR A 82 -11.53 18.80 -20.72
N ALA A 83 -11.61 17.48 -20.89
CA ALA A 83 -11.58 16.87 -22.21
C ALA A 83 -12.83 17.26 -23.03
N PRO A 84 -12.67 17.57 -24.33
CA PRO A 84 -13.79 17.93 -25.19
C PRO A 84 -14.67 16.71 -25.48
N ILE A 85 -15.99 16.90 -25.44
CA ILE A 85 -16.94 15.83 -25.74
C ILE A 85 -17.05 15.62 -27.24
N LYS A 86 -17.01 14.34 -27.65
CA LYS A 86 -17.24 13.85 -29.01
C LYS A 86 -18.42 12.88 -29.02
N ASP A 87 -19.08 12.77 -30.17
CA ASP A 87 -20.13 11.79 -30.37
C ASP A 87 -19.59 10.35 -30.26
N GLY A 88 -20.35 9.46 -29.63
CA GLY A 88 -19.97 8.08 -29.32
C GLY A 88 -18.93 7.92 -28.20
N MET A 89 -18.53 9.00 -27.53
CA MET A 89 -17.52 8.97 -26.46
C MET A 89 -18.02 8.23 -25.22
N THR A 90 -17.11 7.53 -24.53
CA THR A 90 -17.41 6.93 -23.21
C THR A 90 -16.63 7.66 -22.13
N VAL A 91 -17.36 8.18 -21.14
CA VAL A 91 -16.83 8.80 -19.93
C VAL A 91 -16.97 7.80 -18.79
N LYS A 92 -15.85 7.37 -18.22
CA LYS A 92 -15.79 6.47 -17.07
C LYS A 92 -15.52 7.26 -15.80
N ILE A 93 -16.35 7.05 -14.80
CA ILE A 93 -16.22 7.62 -13.47
C ILE A 93 -15.92 6.48 -12.52
N LYS A 94 -14.72 6.51 -11.96
CA LYS A 94 -14.31 5.61 -10.89
C LYS A 94 -14.46 6.33 -9.57
N ARG A 95 -15.49 5.95 -8.82
CA ARG A 95 -15.79 6.54 -7.52
C ARG A 95 -14.78 6.10 -6.48
N ALA A 96 -14.39 7.05 -5.63
CA ALA A 96 -13.58 6.76 -4.47
C ALA A 96 -14.36 5.88 -3.51
N VAL A 97 -13.76 4.77 -3.10
CA VAL A 97 -14.35 3.85 -2.12
C VAL A 97 -13.62 3.99 -0.79
N PRO A 98 -14.34 3.90 0.35
CA PRO A 98 -13.72 3.95 1.65
C PRO A 98 -13.05 2.62 1.96
N VAL A 99 -11.79 2.67 2.40
CA VAL A 99 -11.04 1.53 2.92
C VAL A 99 -10.50 1.84 4.31
N LEU A 100 -10.39 0.78 5.13
CA LEU A 100 -9.87 0.87 6.49
C LEU A 100 -8.42 0.41 6.50
N VAL A 101 -7.49 1.32 6.73
CA VAL A 101 -6.06 1.05 6.79
C VAL A 101 -5.60 1.02 8.24
N SER A 102 -5.11 -0.12 8.70
CA SER A 102 -4.45 -0.29 9.99
C SER A 102 -2.95 -0.26 9.80
N VAL A 103 -2.28 0.81 10.26
CA VAL A 103 -0.83 1.01 10.13
C VAL A 103 -0.29 1.70 11.38
N ASP A 104 0.87 1.26 11.88
CA ASP A 104 1.56 1.84 13.04
C ASP A 104 0.67 1.95 14.29
N GLY A 105 -0.18 0.94 14.50
CA GLY A 105 -1.14 0.89 15.62
C GLY A 105 -2.34 1.82 15.50
N ARG A 106 -2.51 2.53 14.38
CA ARG A 106 -3.64 3.42 14.10
C ARG A 106 -4.55 2.83 13.04
N SER A 107 -5.85 3.12 13.11
CA SER A 107 -6.82 2.80 12.07
C SER A 107 -7.29 4.07 11.37
N LEU A 108 -7.04 4.16 10.07
CA LEU A 108 -7.38 5.29 9.21
C LEU A 108 -8.50 4.86 8.25
N VAL A 109 -9.45 5.76 8.00
CA VAL A 109 -10.43 5.59 6.92
C VAL A 109 -9.97 6.46 5.77
N ILE A 110 -9.62 5.82 4.65
CA ILE A 110 -9.10 6.47 3.46
C ILE A 110 -10.08 6.22 2.32
N GLU A 111 -10.56 7.29 1.71
CA GLU A 111 -11.26 7.20 0.44
C GLU A 111 -10.23 7.17 -0.70
N THR A 112 -10.40 6.29 -1.67
CA THR A 112 -9.48 6.17 -2.80
C THR A 112 -10.17 5.60 -4.04
N ALA A 113 -9.81 6.14 -5.22
CA ALA A 113 -10.20 5.59 -6.52
C ALA A 113 -9.01 4.91 -7.23
N GLU A 114 -7.94 4.58 -6.50
CA GLU A 114 -6.79 3.86 -7.04
C GLU A 114 -7.13 2.41 -7.40
N ASP A 115 -6.35 1.82 -8.32
CA ASP A 115 -6.57 0.45 -8.79
C ASP A 115 -6.12 -0.59 -7.76
N SER A 116 -4.95 -0.37 -7.15
CA SER A 116 -4.34 -1.30 -6.20
C SER A 116 -4.02 -0.66 -4.86
N VAL A 117 -3.84 -1.50 -3.84
CA VAL A 117 -3.39 -1.09 -2.50
C VAL A 117 -2.05 -0.33 -2.57
N LYS A 118 -1.15 -0.75 -3.48
CA LYS A 118 0.13 -0.09 -3.75
C LYS A 118 -0.02 1.38 -4.15
N ASP A 119 -0.90 1.63 -5.11
CA ASP A 119 -1.10 2.95 -5.70
C ASP A 119 -1.74 3.89 -4.68
N MET A 120 -2.68 3.36 -3.87
CA MET A 120 -3.25 4.09 -2.74
C MET A 120 -2.18 4.47 -1.72
N PHE A 121 -1.33 3.54 -1.28
CA PHE A 121 -0.29 3.87 -0.31
C PHE A 121 0.69 4.93 -0.82
N SER A 122 1.04 4.86 -2.11
CA SER A 122 1.92 5.84 -2.76
C SER A 122 1.28 7.24 -2.77
N THR A 123 -0.02 7.32 -3.07
CA THR A 123 -0.78 8.58 -3.12
C THR A 123 -0.97 9.20 -1.74
N GLU A 124 -1.21 8.37 -0.73
CA GLU A 124 -1.41 8.79 0.67
C GLU A 124 -0.08 8.99 1.44
N ASN A 125 1.07 8.88 0.77
CA ASN A 125 2.42 8.97 1.34
C ASN A 125 2.67 7.97 2.49
N ILE A 126 2.06 6.79 2.43
CA ILE A 126 2.31 5.69 3.35
C ILE A 126 3.48 4.87 2.79
N MET A 127 4.67 5.09 3.33
CA MET A 127 5.88 4.37 2.92
C MET A 127 5.95 2.99 3.59
N LEU A 128 6.28 1.96 2.81
CA LEU A 128 6.49 0.59 3.25
C LEU A 128 7.97 0.24 3.13
N ASP A 129 8.51 -0.45 4.13
CA ASP A 129 9.84 -1.04 4.05
C ASP A 129 9.80 -2.38 3.30
N GLU A 130 10.94 -2.84 2.79
CA GLU A 130 11.03 -4.08 2.00
C GLU A 130 10.52 -5.33 2.74
N LYS A 131 10.59 -5.33 4.07
CA LYS A 131 10.20 -6.46 4.92
C LYS A 131 8.79 -6.33 5.48
N ASP A 132 8.14 -5.18 5.31
CA ASP A 132 6.79 -4.95 5.83
C ASP A 132 5.79 -5.88 5.15
N LYS A 133 4.82 -6.34 5.95
CA LYS A 133 3.77 -7.24 5.48
C LYS A 133 2.48 -6.46 5.34
N VAL A 134 1.83 -6.59 4.19
CA VAL A 134 0.51 -6.00 3.93
C VAL A 134 -0.50 -7.13 3.75
N THR A 135 -1.67 -6.99 4.35
CA THR A 135 -2.80 -7.91 4.18
C THR A 135 -4.06 -7.11 3.91
N PRO A 136 -4.78 -7.31 2.78
CA PRO A 136 -4.48 -8.22 1.67
C PRO A 136 -3.20 -7.84 0.91
N GLU A 137 -2.85 -8.59 -0.13
CA GLU A 137 -1.64 -8.32 -0.92
C GLU A 137 -1.61 -6.89 -1.49
N ILE A 138 -0.41 -6.33 -1.62
CA ILE A 138 -0.23 -4.95 -2.07
C ILE A 138 -0.73 -4.72 -3.51
N SER A 139 -0.80 -5.77 -4.33
CA SER A 139 -1.33 -5.76 -5.69
C SER A 139 -2.83 -6.07 -5.78
N GLU A 140 -3.48 -6.40 -4.67
CA GLU A 140 -4.91 -6.72 -4.67
C GLU A 140 -5.72 -5.47 -5.11
N PRO A 141 -6.71 -5.64 -6.00
CA PRO A 141 -7.58 -4.55 -6.41
C PRO A 141 -8.42 -4.00 -5.26
N ILE A 142 -8.54 -2.68 -5.18
CA ILE A 142 -9.30 -2.04 -4.10
C ILE A 142 -10.80 -2.31 -4.24
N LYS A 143 -11.44 -2.65 -3.11
CA LYS A 143 -12.88 -2.87 -2.99
C LYS A 143 -13.44 -2.02 -1.85
N ALA A 144 -14.70 -1.62 -1.96
CA ALA A 144 -15.36 -0.83 -0.92
C ALA A 144 -15.42 -1.58 0.42
N GLY A 145 -15.09 -0.89 1.51
CA GLY A 145 -15.06 -1.45 2.86
C GLY A 145 -13.91 -2.42 3.13
N MET A 146 -12.93 -2.51 2.22
CA MET A 146 -11.75 -3.37 2.40
C MET A 146 -10.97 -2.95 3.65
N LYS A 147 -10.53 -3.95 4.41
CA LYS A 147 -9.65 -3.77 5.57
C LYS A 147 -8.23 -4.15 5.17
N ILE A 148 -7.34 -3.18 5.21
CA ILE A 148 -5.94 -3.32 4.88
C ILE A 148 -5.15 -3.19 6.18
N LYS A 149 -4.31 -4.17 6.49
CA LYS A 149 -3.43 -4.17 7.65
C LYS A 149 -1.99 -4.16 7.18
N VAL A 150 -1.22 -3.24 7.72
CA VAL A 150 0.23 -3.15 7.56
C VAL A 150 0.87 -3.59 8.87
N VAL A 151 1.80 -4.55 8.79
CA VAL A 151 2.61 -5.03 9.91
C VAL A 151 4.05 -4.63 9.65
N ARG A 152 4.62 -3.83 10.55
CA ARG A 152 6.01 -3.36 10.43
C ARG A 152 6.97 -4.45 10.86
N VAL A 153 7.89 -4.85 9.99
CA VAL A 153 8.86 -5.92 10.29
C VAL A 153 10.25 -5.34 10.45
N LYS A 154 10.85 -5.52 11.63
CA LYS A 154 12.23 -5.09 11.91
C LYS A 154 13.08 -6.28 12.32
N GLU A 155 14.30 -6.33 11.83
CA GLU A 155 15.29 -7.34 12.21
C GLU A 155 16.46 -6.65 12.92
N LYS A 156 16.86 -7.19 14.05
CA LYS A 156 17.98 -6.68 14.85
C LYS A 156 18.94 -7.83 15.13
N ILE A 157 20.24 -7.57 14.99
CA ILE A 157 21.28 -8.50 15.44
C ILE A 157 21.70 -8.06 16.84
N GLU A 158 21.56 -8.96 17.79
CA GLU A 158 22.00 -8.77 19.18
C GLU A 158 23.24 -9.62 19.43
N THR A 159 24.26 -9.02 20.02
CA THR A 159 25.50 -9.70 20.37
C THR A 159 25.52 -9.91 21.87
N ASN A 160 25.69 -11.16 22.30
CA ASN A 160 25.86 -11.53 23.70
C ASN A 160 27.19 -12.26 23.90
N THR A 161 27.86 -12.04 25.03
CA THR A 161 29.07 -12.77 25.40
C THR A 161 28.76 -13.75 26.52
N GLU A 162 29.09 -15.02 26.31
CA GLU A 162 29.00 -16.07 27.30
C GLU A 162 30.38 -16.54 27.73
N THR A 163 30.54 -16.81 29.02
CA THR A 163 31.78 -17.38 29.58
C THR A 163 31.89 -18.86 29.23
N LEU A 164 33.04 -19.28 28.72
CA LEU A 164 33.39 -20.69 28.52
C LEU A 164 34.26 -21.15 29.68
N ALA A 165 33.67 -21.89 30.61
CA ALA A 165 34.38 -22.38 31.79
C ALA A 165 35.58 -23.26 31.41
N TYR A 166 36.73 -23.05 32.07
CA TYR A 166 37.87 -23.96 31.93
C TYR A 166 37.61 -25.31 32.60
N LYS A 167 38.32 -26.36 32.15
CA LYS A 167 38.28 -27.67 32.81
C LYS A 167 39.49 -27.83 33.73
N THR A 168 39.35 -28.66 34.76
CA THR A 168 40.50 -29.08 35.59
C THR A 168 41.00 -30.44 35.14
N VAL A 169 42.26 -30.51 34.72
CA VAL A 169 42.95 -31.72 34.26
C VAL A 169 43.94 -32.16 35.33
N GLN A 170 43.80 -33.40 35.79
CA GLN A 170 44.75 -33.99 36.74
C GLN A 170 45.90 -34.67 35.99
N LYS A 171 47.14 -34.37 36.38
CA LYS A 171 48.35 -35.00 35.87
C LYS A 171 48.98 -35.82 36.98
N VAL A 172 49.17 -37.11 36.75
CA VAL A 172 49.78 -37.99 37.75
C VAL A 172 51.29 -37.72 37.86
N ASP A 173 51.81 -37.69 39.08
CA ASP A 173 53.22 -37.51 39.38
C ASP A 173 53.72 -38.58 40.34
N ASN A 174 54.46 -39.54 39.79
CA ASN A 174 55.03 -40.67 40.54
C ASN A 174 56.23 -40.27 41.42
N SER A 175 56.73 -39.04 41.33
CA SER A 175 57.80 -38.52 42.18
C SER A 175 57.29 -37.77 43.41
N MET A 176 56.01 -37.39 43.40
CA MET A 176 55.37 -36.65 44.48
C MET A 176 54.57 -37.59 45.39
N GLU A 177 54.64 -37.37 46.70
CA GLU A 177 53.98 -38.21 47.70
C GLU A 177 52.48 -38.33 47.46
N LYS A 178 51.95 -39.55 47.67
CA LYS A 178 50.54 -39.86 47.47
C LYS A 178 49.66 -38.95 48.33
N GLY A 179 48.72 -38.27 47.68
CA GLY A 179 47.77 -37.36 48.32
C GLY A 179 48.21 -35.89 48.33
N GLN A 180 49.46 -35.58 47.98
CA GLN A 180 49.85 -34.20 47.71
C GLN A 180 49.29 -33.76 46.35
N THR A 181 48.94 -32.48 46.24
CA THR A 181 48.53 -31.86 44.98
C THR A 181 49.31 -30.57 44.75
N LYS A 182 49.64 -30.29 43.49
CA LYS A 182 50.34 -29.08 43.09
C LYS A 182 49.75 -28.53 41.80
N VAL A 183 49.29 -27.28 41.81
CA VAL A 183 48.84 -26.62 40.57
C VAL A 183 50.06 -26.38 39.68
N ILE A 184 50.03 -26.92 38.46
CA ILE A 184 51.05 -26.73 37.42
C ILE A 184 50.68 -25.54 36.53
N GLN A 185 49.40 -25.37 36.24
CA GLN A 185 48.87 -24.30 35.41
C GLN A 185 47.51 -23.88 35.96
N ASP A 186 47.30 -22.57 36.17
CA ASP A 186 45.97 -22.07 36.50
C ASP A 186 45.06 -22.04 35.28
N GLY A 187 43.79 -22.35 35.51
CA GLY A 187 42.79 -22.29 34.47
C GLY A 187 42.30 -20.86 34.27
N THR A 188 42.03 -20.48 33.03
CA THR A 188 41.35 -19.21 32.73
C THR A 188 40.16 -19.46 31.84
N ASP A 189 39.03 -18.84 32.19
CA ASP A 189 37.83 -18.95 31.38
C ASP A 189 38.05 -18.30 30.02
N GLY A 190 37.43 -18.93 29.03
CA GLY A 190 37.27 -18.39 27.70
C GLY A 190 36.02 -17.53 27.57
N GLU A 191 35.83 -16.99 26.39
CA GLU A 191 34.70 -16.15 26.02
C GLU A 191 34.16 -16.58 24.66
N LYS A 192 32.84 -16.74 24.58
CA LYS A 192 32.10 -17.04 23.35
C LYS A 192 31.17 -15.89 23.04
N GLU A 193 31.33 -15.29 21.86
CA GLU A 193 30.40 -14.32 21.32
C GLU A 193 29.29 -15.04 20.55
N ILE A 194 28.05 -14.77 20.90
CA ILE A 194 26.86 -15.31 20.24
C ILE A 194 26.13 -14.14 19.58
N GLN A 195 25.95 -14.21 18.26
CA GLN A 195 25.08 -13.27 17.56
C GLN A 195 23.72 -13.92 17.32
N THR A 196 22.69 -13.21 17.75
CA THR A 196 21.31 -13.64 17.68
C THR A 196 20.53 -12.66 16.80
N LYS A 197 19.89 -13.17 15.76
CA LYS A 197 18.94 -12.41 14.95
C LYS A 197 17.57 -12.44 15.65
N VAL A 198 17.04 -11.27 15.97
CA VAL A 198 15.73 -11.07 16.57
C VAL A 198 14.82 -10.36 15.56
N VAL A 199 13.64 -10.92 15.31
CA VAL A 199 12.63 -10.37 14.39
C VAL A 199 11.48 -9.80 15.22
N TYR A 200 11.09 -8.57 14.90
CA TYR A 200 10.01 -7.83 15.54
C TYR A 200 8.89 -7.54 14.53
N GLU A 201 7.65 -7.79 14.93
CA GLU A 201 6.45 -7.37 14.20
C GLU A 201 5.67 -6.38 15.06
N ASP A 202 5.41 -5.18 14.52
CA ASP A 202 4.77 -4.06 15.25
C ASP A 202 5.44 -3.77 16.62
N GLY A 203 6.76 -3.94 16.69
CA GLY A 203 7.58 -3.74 17.88
C GLY A 203 7.57 -4.91 18.88
N LYS A 204 6.87 -6.01 18.61
CA LYS A 204 6.86 -7.22 19.44
C LYS A 204 7.80 -8.28 18.88
N GLU A 205 8.66 -8.86 19.72
CA GLU A 205 9.53 -9.97 19.32
C GLU A 205 8.67 -11.19 18.93
N VAL A 206 8.83 -11.66 17.69
CA VAL A 206 8.11 -12.82 17.16
C VAL A 206 9.02 -14.01 16.88
N SER A 207 10.33 -13.78 16.73
CA SER A 207 11.31 -14.84 16.46
C SER A 207 12.70 -14.44 16.92
N ARG A 208 13.46 -15.43 17.38
CA ARG A 208 14.84 -15.33 17.83
C ARG A 208 15.62 -16.54 17.33
N ALA A 209 16.73 -16.31 16.63
CA ALA A 209 17.58 -17.37 16.12
C ALA A 209 19.07 -17.02 16.28
N VAL A 210 19.87 -17.95 16.81
CA VAL A 210 21.33 -17.84 16.81
C VAL A 210 21.82 -17.99 15.38
N ILE A 211 22.57 -17.00 14.89
CA ILE A 211 23.11 -17.00 13.53
C ILE A 211 24.62 -17.25 13.49
N SER A 212 25.33 -16.96 14.58
CA SER A 212 26.75 -17.25 14.69
C SER A 212 27.16 -17.43 16.16
N GLU A 213 28.12 -18.33 16.38
CA GLU A 213 28.85 -18.48 17.63
C GLU A 213 30.33 -18.43 17.32
N THR A 214 31.06 -17.55 17.98
CA THR A 214 32.50 -17.35 17.77
C THR A 214 33.22 -17.37 19.10
N VAL A 215 34.18 -18.27 19.28
CA VAL A 215 35.08 -18.26 20.44
C VAL A 215 36.05 -17.09 20.30
N LYS A 216 35.90 -16.04 21.11
CA LYS A 216 36.82 -14.88 21.14
C LYS A 216 38.10 -15.22 21.90
N LYS A 217 37.94 -15.98 22.98
CA LYS A 217 39.02 -16.42 23.85
C LYS A 217 38.80 -17.88 24.21
N SER A 218 39.73 -18.74 23.85
CA SER A 218 39.65 -20.15 24.26
C SER A 218 39.95 -20.28 25.76
N PRO A 219 39.23 -21.13 26.51
CA PRO A 219 39.59 -21.42 27.89
C PRO A 219 40.95 -22.11 27.95
N THR A 220 41.71 -21.84 29.00
CA THR A 220 42.93 -22.58 29.33
C THR A 220 42.62 -23.48 30.51
N ASP A 221 42.85 -24.78 30.36
CA ASP A 221 42.56 -25.74 31.42
C ASP A 221 43.48 -25.54 32.63
N LYS A 222 42.93 -25.77 33.83
CA LYS A 222 43.70 -25.82 35.07
C LYS A 222 44.37 -27.19 35.18
N ILE A 223 45.69 -27.24 35.28
CA ILE A 223 46.43 -28.48 35.42
C ILE A 223 46.87 -28.66 36.88
N VAL A 224 46.45 -29.76 37.51
CA VAL A 224 46.83 -30.11 38.88
C VAL A 224 47.63 -31.41 38.87
N SER A 225 48.88 -31.35 39.32
CA SER A 225 49.70 -32.53 39.61
C SER A 225 49.15 -33.25 40.83
N VAL A 226 48.98 -34.57 40.76
CA VAL A 226 48.53 -35.41 41.88
C VAL A 226 49.59 -36.48 42.14
N GLY A 227 50.11 -36.50 43.36
CA GLY A 227 51.16 -37.42 43.76
C GLY A 227 50.65 -38.83 43.90
N THR A 228 51.43 -39.80 43.44
CA THR A 228 51.14 -41.23 43.52
C THR A 228 52.24 -42.04 44.21
N LEU A 229 53.34 -41.41 44.62
CA LEU A 229 54.44 -42.08 45.32
C LEU A 229 53.94 -42.59 46.68
N PRO A 230 53.85 -43.90 46.92
CA PRO A 230 53.36 -44.42 48.19
C PRO A 230 54.31 -44.01 49.33
N TRP A 231 53.74 -43.58 50.46
CA TRP A 231 54.51 -43.38 51.67
C TRP A 231 55.01 -44.73 52.17
N ILE A 232 56.31 -44.86 52.41
CA ILE A 232 56.88 -46.11 52.95
C ILE A 232 56.63 -46.09 54.47
N THR A 233 55.66 -46.88 54.93
CA THR A 233 55.46 -47.12 56.35
C THR A 233 56.59 -48.02 56.86
N VAL A 234 57.60 -47.45 57.53
CA VAL A 234 58.55 -48.27 58.29
C VAL A 234 57.89 -48.73 59.58
N SER A 235 57.46 -49.99 59.62
CA SER A 235 57.01 -50.64 60.85
C SER A 235 58.19 -50.70 61.82
N ARG A 236 58.10 -50.01 62.97
CA ARG A 236 59.00 -50.26 64.10
C ARG A 236 58.34 -51.37 64.90
N GLY A 237 58.93 -52.57 64.80
CA GLY A 237 58.42 -53.82 65.36
C GLY A 237 58.20 -53.80 66.87
#